data_AF-V4X782-F1
#
_entry.id   AF-V4X782-F1
#
_cell.length_a   1.000
_cell.length_b   1.000
_cell.length_c   1.000
_cell.angle_alpha   90.00
_cell.angle_beta   90.00
_cell.angle_gamma   90.00
#
_symmetry.space_group_name_H-M   'P 1'
#
loop_
_entity.id
_entity.type
_entity.pdbx_description
1 polymer ?
#
loop_
_entity_poly.entity_id
_entity_poly.type
_entity_poly.pdbx_seq_one_letter_code
_entity_poly.pdbx_strand_id
1 'polypeptide(L)'
;MPPGPLFGIQQAVTADADSQRLSVDEAVAAYTRGAARAAFAETETGRLAPGYLADAVVLDGDPYDDPATVGDRRVEATVLGGEVVYEAD
;
A
#
# COMPACT_ATOMS: atom_id res chain seq x y z
N MET A 1 -1.33 -16.47 7.09
CA MET A 1 -1.68 -15.03 7.01
C MET A 1 -2.83 -14.88 6.04
N PRO A 2 -3.81 -13.98 6.25
CA PRO A 2 -4.76 -13.66 5.19
C PRO A 2 -4.00 -13.08 3.98
N PRO A 3 -4.65 -12.91 2.82
CA PRO A 3 -4.03 -12.27 1.66
C PRO A 3 -3.34 -10.95 2.01
N GLY A 4 -2.21 -10.65 1.36
CA GLY A 4 -1.41 -9.43 1.63
C GLY A 4 -2.09 -8.11 1.21
N PRO A 5 -1.49 -6.95 1.52
CA PRO A 5 -2.10 -5.64 1.30
C PRO A 5 -2.55 -5.37 -0.13
N LEU A 6 -1.76 -5.76 -1.14
CA LEU A 6 -2.08 -5.53 -2.56
C LEU A 6 -3.36 -6.25 -2.99
N PHE A 7 -3.59 -7.47 -2.49
CA PHE A 7 -4.87 -8.16 -2.69
C PHE A 7 -6.03 -7.35 -2.09
N GLY A 8 -5.86 -6.85 -0.86
CA GLY A 8 -6.89 -6.04 -0.20
C GLY A 8 -7.20 -4.73 -0.93
N ILE A 9 -6.17 -4.06 -1.45
CA ILE A 9 -6.33 -2.86 -2.28
C ILE A 9 -7.10 -3.22 -3.55
N GLN A 10 -6.75 -4.30 -4.26
CA GLN A 10 -7.49 -4.74 -5.44
C GLN A 10 -8.98 -4.95 -5.11
N GLN A 11 -9.30 -5.67 -4.03
CA GLN A 11 -10.69 -5.89 -3.64
C GLN A 11 -11.45 -4.58 -3.35
N ALA A 12 -10.79 -3.59 -2.73
CA ALA A 12 -11.40 -2.29 -2.45
C ALA A 12 -11.70 -1.49 -3.74
N VAL A 13 -10.86 -1.62 -4.77
CA VAL A 13 -11.00 -0.88 -6.03
C VAL A 13 -11.81 -1.63 -7.09
N THR A 14 -12.04 -2.94 -6.91
CA THR A 14 -12.87 -3.77 -7.79
C THR A 14 -14.17 -4.23 -7.14
N ALA A 15 -14.62 -3.60 -6.05
CA ALA A 15 -15.84 -3.99 -5.35
C ALA A 15 -17.05 -4.02 -6.30
N ASP A 16 -17.87 -5.08 -6.24
CA ASP A 16 -19.04 -5.27 -7.11
C ASP A 16 -20.09 -4.16 -6.91
N ALA A 17 -20.30 -3.73 -5.67
CA ALA A 17 -21.18 -2.61 -5.35
C ALA A 17 -20.43 -1.30 -5.58
N ASP A 18 -20.85 -0.53 -6.58
CA ASP A 18 -20.23 0.76 -6.93
C ASP A 18 -20.14 1.72 -5.73
N SER A 19 -21.11 1.68 -4.80
CA SER A 19 -21.10 2.51 -3.58
C SER A 19 -20.02 2.12 -2.56
N GLN A 20 -19.44 0.94 -2.67
CA GLN A 20 -18.35 0.45 -1.83
C GLN A 20 -17.00 0.50 -2.55
N ARG A 21 -16.99 0.81 -3.85
CA ARG A 21 -15.78 0.86 -4.66
C ARG A 21 -15.01 2.15 -4.39
N LEU A 22 -13.75 2.00 -3.99
CA LEU A 22 -12.82 3.12 -3.82
C LEU A 22 -12.04 3.38 -5.10
N SER A 23 -11.56 4.61 -5.26
CA SER A 23 -10.46 4.89 -6.17
C SER A 23 -9.16 4.25 -5.67
N VAL A 24 -8.17 4.07 -6.57
CA VAL A 24 -6.85 3.55 -6.18
C VAL A 24 -6.18 4.46 -5.14
N ASP A 25 -6.28 5.79 -5.27
CA ASP A 25 -5.73 6.71 -4.25
C ASP A 25 -6.37 6.50 -2.89
N GLU A 26 -7.70 6.38 -2.81
CA GLU A 26 -8.41 6.16 -1.54
C GLU A 26 -8.03 4.83 -0.90
N ALA A 27 -7.89 3.77 -1.69
CA ALA A 27 -7.47 2.46 -1.18
C ALA A 27 -6.00 2.49 -0.70
N VAL A 28 -5.07 3.04 -1.49
CA VAL A 28 -3.66 3.22 -1.08
C VAL A 28 -3.58 4.09 0.18
N ALA A 29 -4.36 5.17 0.24
CA ALA A 29 -4.45 6.03 1.41
C ALA A 29 -4.92 5.28 2.65
N ALA A 30 -5.95 4.46 2.53
CA ALA A 30 -6.48 3.66 3.63
C ALA A 30 -5.42 2.70 4.19
N TYR A 31 -4.63 2.07 3.32
CA TYR A 31 -3.55 1.15 3.70
C TYR A 31 -2.26 1.85 4.16
N THR A 32 -2.14 3.16 3.99
CA THR A 32 -0.94 3.94 4.39
C THR A 32 -1.29 4.98 5.46
N ARG A 33 -1.53 6.23 5.07
CA ARG A 33 -1.85 7.34 5.98
C ARG A 33 -3.09 7.07 6.85
N GLY A 34 -4.07 6.33 6.33
CA GLY A 34 -5.28 5.90 7.04
C GLY A 34 -4.97 4.87 8.13
N ALA A 35 -4.19 3.84 7.80
CA ALA A 35 -3.74 2.83 8.76
C ALA A 35 -2.85 3.43 9.86
N ALA A 36 -1.92 4.32 9.49
CA ALA A 36 -1.08 5.04 10.46
C ALA A 36 -1.94 5.83 11.46
N ARG A 37 -2.96 6.56 10.98
CA ARG A 37 -3.90 7.28 11.85
C ARG A 37 -4.73 6.35 12.72
N ALA A 38 -5.20 5.22 12.19
CA ALA A 38 -5.95 4.23 12.95
C ALA A 38 -5.10 3.61 14.07
N ALA A 39 -3.78 3.56 13.89
CA ALA A 39 -2.81 3.09 14.86
C ALA A 39 -2.24 4.19 15.78
N PHE A 40 -2.70 5.44 15.67
CA PHE A 40 -2.15 6.62 16.38
C PHE A 40 -0.66 6.90 16.07
N ALA A 41 -0.21 6.48 14.89
CA ALA A 41 1.17 6.61 14.40
C ALA A 41 1.26 7.58 13.21
N GLU A 42 0.27 8.49 13.04
CA GLU A 42 0.20 9.39 11.89
C GLU A 42 1.34 10.42 11.79
N THR A 43 2.12 10.59 12.85
CA THR A 43 3.33 11.42 12.87
C THR A 43 4.61 10.62 12.67
N GLU A 44 4.50 9.29 12.54
CA GLU A 44 5.65 8.38 12.48
C GLU A 44 5.66 7.57 11.17
N THR A 45 4.51 7.11 10.67
CA THR A 45 4.41 6.21 9.50
C THR A 45 3.36 6.65 8.48
N GLY A 46 3.28 5.92 7.36
CA GLY A 46 2.22 6.07 6.36
C GLY A 46 2.44 7.21 5.36
N ARG A 47 3.60 7.87 5.37
CA ARG A 47 4.01 8.89 4.38
C ARG A 47 5.51 8.79 4.07
N LEU A 48 5.85 9.01 2.81
CA LEU A 48 7.24 9.24 2.39
C LEU A 48 7.53 10.75 2.46
N ALA A 49 8.00 11.21 3.62
CA ALA A 49 8.34 12.60 3.86
C ALA A 49 9.41 12.73 4.97
N PRO A 50 10.20 13.82 5.01
CA PRO A 50 11.15 14.06 6.09
C PRO A 50 10.46 14.03 7.47
N GLY A 51 11.11 13.35 8.44
CA GLY A 51 10.60 13.20 9.81
C GLY A 51 9.75 11.95 10.06
N TYR A 52 9.43 11.17 9.02
CA TYR A 52 8.76 9.88 9.13
C TYR A 52 9.78 8.73 9.10
N LEU A 53 9.38 7.55 9.60
CA LEU A 53 10.15 6.32 9.43
C LEU A 53 10.34 6.03 7.94
N ALA A 54 11.54 5.60 7.57
CA ALA A 54 11.89 5.23 6.21
C ALA A 54 11.39 3.81 5.89
N ASP A 55 10.07 3.64 5.95
CA ASP A 55 9.35 2.41 5.67
C ASP A 55 8.70 2.53 4.28
N ALA A 56 9.11 1.68 3.34
CA ALA A 56 8.64 1.73 1.96
C ALA A 56 8.62 0.35 1.31
N VAL A 57 7.81 0.22 0.27
CA VAL A 57 7.84 -0.91 -0.66
C VAL A 57 8.08 -0.40 -2.08
N VAL A 58 8.88 -1.13 -2.85
CA VAL A 58 9.09 -0.88 -4.28
C VAL A 58 8.27 -1.92 -5.04
N LEU A 59 7.45 -1.46 -5.98
CA LEU A 59 6.62 -2.33 -6.81
C LEU A 59 7.18 -2.44 -8.22
N ASP A 60 6.91 -3.56 -8.89
CA ASP A 60 7.33 -3.85 -10.27
C ASP A 60 6.54 -3.07 -11.35
N GLY A 61 5.67 -2.14 -10.95
CA GLY A 61 4.84 -1.33 -11.82
C GLY A 61 3.95 -0.38 -11.04
N ASP A 62 3.20 0.44 -11.78
CA ASP A 62 2.28 1.42 -11.21
C ASP A 62 0.94 0.74 -10.84
N PRO A 63 0.54 0.72 -9.55
CA PRO A 63 -0.77 0.20 -9.16
C PRO A 63 -1.94 1.09 -9.64
N TYR A 64 -1.68 2.30 -10.17
CA TYR A 64 -2.71 3.19 -10.71
C TYR A 64 -3.09 2.91 -12.17
N ASP A 65 -2.33 2.05 -12.87
CA ASP A 65 -2.57 1.76 -14.30
C ASP A 65 -3.89 0.99 -14.54
N ASP A 66 -4.13 -0.08 -13.78
CA ASP A 66 -5.35 -0.88 -13.85
C ASP A 66 -5.77 -1.40 -12.46
N PRO A 67 -6.90 -0.92 -11.91
CA PRO A 67 -7.45 -1.38 -10.63
C PRO A 67 -7.60 -2.90 -10.52
N ALA A 68 -7.88 -3.59 -11.63
CA ALA A 68 -8.10 -5.03 -11.65
C ALA A 68 -6.82 -5.85 -11.45
N THR A 69 -5.64 -5.24 -11.56
CA THR A 69 -4.35 -5.93 -11.52
C THR A 69 -3.45 -5.50 -10.36
N VAL A 70 -3.96 -4.68 -9.44
CA VAL A 70 -3.17 -4.18 -8.29
C VAL A 70 -2.57 -5.33 -7.46
N GLY A 71 -3.34 -6.40 -7.25
CA GLY A 71 -2.92 -7.59 -6.51
C GLY A 71 -1.89 -8.43 -7.24
N ASP A 72 -1.70 -8.22 -8.54
CA ASP A 72 -0.71 -8.92 -9.37
C ASP A 72 0.67 -8.23 -9.33
N ARG A 73 0.76 -7.00 -8.80
CA ARG A 73 2.03 -6.31 -8.62
C ARG A 73 2.92 -7.11 -7.68
N ARG A 74 4.20 -7.22 -8.04
CA ARG A 74 5.23 -7.82 -7.19
C ARG A 74 5.93 -6.73 -6.39
N VAL A 75 6.30 -7.07 -5.16
CA VAL A 75 7.19 -6.25 -4.35
C VAL A 75 8.61 -6.60 -4.79
N GLU A 76 9.34 -5.64 -5.33
CA GLU A 76 10.74 -5.78 -5.76
C GLU A 76 11.69 -5.53 -4.57
N ALA A 77 11.31 -4.67 -3.63
CA ALA A 77 12.05 -4.47 -2.40
C ALA A 77 11.16 -3.99 -1.24
N THR A 78 11.56 -4.31 -0.01
CA THR A 78 10.97 -3.74 1.22
C THR A 78 12.05 -3.05 2.02
N VAL A 79 11.82 -1.79 2.36
CA VAL A 79 12.68 -0.97 3.22
C VAL A 79 11.95 -0.77 4.55
N LEU A 80 12.65 -1.03 5.66
CA LEU A 80 12.14 -0.85 7.01
C LEU A 80 13.16 -0.06 7.82
N GLY A 81 12.77 1.09 8.36
CA GLY A 81 13.66 1.97 9.12
C GLY A 81 14.88 2.46 8.34
N GLY A 82 14.82 2.48 7.01
CA GLY A 82 15.92 2.85 6.13
C GLY A 82 16.83 1.69 5.69
N GLU A 83 16.58 0.47 6.16
CA GLU A 83 17.33 -0.73 5.79
C GLU A 83 16.51 -1.57 4.80
N VAL A 84 17.16 -2.06 3.74
CA VAL A 84 16.54 -3.02 2.81
C VAL A 84 16.48 -4.39 3.50
N VAL A 85 15.28 -4.83 3.86
CA VAL A 85 15.05 -6.10 4.56
C VAL A 85 14.59 -7.23 3.64
N TYR A 86 14.21 -6.87 2.41
CA TYR A 86 13.83 -7.80 1.36
C TYR A 86 14.16 -7.18 0.00
N GLU A 87 14.69 -7.99 -0.90
CA GLU A 87 14.93 -7.68 -2.31
C GLU A 87 14.55 -8.94 -3.11
N ALA A 88 13.81 -8.77 -4.20
CA ALA A 88 13.47 -9.86 -5.10
C ALA A 88 14.70 -10.26 -5.93
N ASP A 89 14.85 -11.57 -6.19
CA ASP A 89 15.96 -12.13 -6.98
C ASP A 89 15.90 -11.78 -8.48
#